data_AF-R9L5N8-F1
#
_entry.id   AF-R9L5N8-F1
#
_cell.length_a   1.000
_cell.length_b   1.000
_cell.length_c   1.000
_cell.angle_alpha   90.00
_cell.angle_beta   90.00
_cell.angle_gamma   90.00
#
_symmetry.space_group_name_H-M   'P 1'
#
loop_
_entity.id
_entity.type
_entity.pdbx_description
1 polymer ?
#
loop_
_entity_poly.entity_id
_entity_poly.type
_entity_poly.pdbx_seq_one_letter_code
_entity_poly.pdbx_strand_id
1 'polypeptide(L)'
;EQMAVIMANYAKKLGYDLPAAHDAVTFADNAQISGWAAKEVKAMQQAGILAGKGGNRFDPKGTATRAEVATVLRRFVEIVIDPQTAQGWMQNHSGSWQYLKNGKPVTGWLQDDKKWYWLDSNGWMFAGGFKQIDGKWYYFYADGSMAVNTVIDGRKIGPDGAETKQN
;
A
#
# COMPACT_ATOMS: atom_id res chain seq x y z
N GLU A 1 16.06 13.51 16.66
CA GLU A 1 16.22 12.06 16.34
C GLU A 1 15.00 11.19 16.65
N GLN A 2 14.31 11.37 17.80
CA GLN A 2 13.15 10.54 18.17
C GLN A 2 12.04 10.48 17.11
N MET A 3 11.71 11.63 16.50
CA MET A 3 10.72 11.70 15.42
C MET A 3 11.05 10.76 14.25
N ALA A 4 12.33 10.68 13.84
CA ALA A 4 12.76 9.80 12.76
C ALA A 4 12.50 8.33 13.12
N VAL A 5 12.81 7.94 14.36
CA VAL A 5 12.60 6.57 14.85
C VAL A 5 11.12 6.23 14.95
N ILE A 6 10.30 7.13 15.49
CA ILE A 6 8.85 6.93 15.59
C ILE A 6 8.25 6.70 14.19
N MET A 7 8.58 7.55 13.24
CA MET A 7 8.00 7.49 11.89
C MET A 7 8.53 6.28 11.10
N ALA A 8 9.81 5.97 11.18
CA ALA A 8 10.36 4.78 10.52
C ALA A 8 9.77 3.47 11.09
N ASN A 9 9.56 3.40 12.41
CA ASN A 9 8.92 2.24 13.02
C ASN A 9 7.42 2.17 12.70
N TYR A 10 6.75 3.32 12.57
CA TYR A 10 5.36 3.35 12.12
C TYR A 10 5.22 2.83 10.69
N ALA A 11 6.10 3.24 9.77
CA ALA A 11 6.12 2.68 8.40
C ALA A 11 6.29 1.15 8.40
N LYS A 12 7.27 0.61 9.15
CA LYS A 12 7.44 -0.84 9.33
C LYS A 12 6.19 -1.51 9.90
N LYS A 13 5.52 -0.87 10.87
CA LYS A 13 4.29 -1.39 11.47
C LYS A 13 3.12 -1.44 10.47
N LEU A 14 3.10 -0.54 9.49
CA LEU A 14 2.17 -0.55 8.36
C LEU A 14 2.57 -1.55 7.26
N GLY A 15 3.70 -2.25 7.39
CA GLY A 15 4.23 -3.16 6.38
C GLY A 15 4.92 -2.44 5.22
N TYR A 16 5.30 -1.17 5.40
CA TYR A 16 5.96 -0.36 4.37
C TYR A 16 7.46 -0.24 4.64
N ASP A 17 8.27 -0.67 3.68
CA ASP A 17 9.72 -0.45 3.68
C ASP A 17 10.05 0.90 3.05
N LEU A 18 10.74 1.76 3.81
CA LEU A 18 11.15 3.07 3.33
C LEU A 18 12.15 2.94 2.16
N PRO A 19 11.92 3.65 1.03
CA PRO A 19 12.80 3.56 -0.13
C PRO A 19 14.17 4.19 0.17
N ALA A 20 15.23 3.66 -0.44
CA ALA A 20 16.56 4.26 -0.42
C ALA A 20 16.81 5.05 -1.72
N ALA A 21 15.94 6.02 -2.01
CA ALA A 21 15.94 6.78 -3.27
C ALA A 21 17.08 7.80 -3.39
N HIS A 22 17.69 8.18 -2.27
CA HIS A 22 18.82 9.11 -2.21
C HIS A 22 20.04 8.50 -1.52
N ASP A 23 21.22 8.99 -1.89
CA ASP A 23 22.46 8.69 -1.20
C ASP A 23 22.44 9.21 0.24
N ALA A 24 23.03 8.45 1.16
CA ALA A 24 23.16 8.87 2.54
C ALA A 24 24.19 10.00 2.66
N VAL A 25 23.76 11.17 3.15
CA VAL A 25 24.64 12.30 3.44
C VAL A 25 25.02 12.26 4.91
N THR A 26 26.31 12.47 5.21
CA THR A 26 26.78 12.58 6.59
C THR A 26 26.66 14.03 7.06
N PHE A 27 25.86 14.24 8.11
CA PHE A 27 25.71 15.55 8.74
C PHE A 27 26.96 15.95 9.54
N ALA A 28 27.23 17.25 9.64
CA ALA A 28 28.34 17.79 10.41
C ALA A 28 28.26 17.43 11.91
N ASP A 29 27.05 17.22 12.43
CA ASP A 29 26.76 16.82 13.81
C ASP A 29 26.35 15.34 13.91
N ASN A 30 26.74 14.50 12.95
CA ASN A 30 26.41 13.07 12.94
C ASN A 30 26.86 12.34 14.22
N ALA A 31 27.98 12.76 14.83
CA ALA A 31 28.47 12.22 16.10
C ALA A 31 27.50 12.42 17.28
N GLN A 32 26.54 13.35 17.17
CA GLN A 32 25.52 13.58 18.19
C GLN A 32 24.28 12.69 18.01
N ILE A 33 24.16 11.98 16.89
CA ILE A 33 23.07 11.03 16.65
C ILE A 33 23.32 9.81 17.51
N SER A 34 22.33 9.44 18.31
CA SER A 34 22.45 8.24 19.14
C SER A 34 22.53 6.99 18.27
N GLY A 35 23.35 6.00 18.68
CA GLY A 35 23.49 4.75 17.94
C GLY A 35 22.17 4.01 17.70
N TRP A 36 21.22 4.09 18.64
CA TRP A 36 19.89 3.49 18.51
C TRP A 36 19.00 4.19 17.46
N ALA A 37 19.32 5.41 17.05
CA ALA A 37 18.55 6.18 16.08
C ALA A 37 19.23 6.24 14.71
N ALA A 38 20.52 5.94 14.62
CA ALA A 38 21.32 6.16 13.41
C ALA A 38 20.75 5.45 12.17
N LYS A 39 20.28 4.21 12.32
CA LYS A 39 19.69 3.43 11.23
C LYS A 39 18.41 4.09 10.70
N GLU A 40 17.50 4.46 11.58
CA GLU A 40 16.20 5.06 11.24
C GLU A 40 16.36 6.48 10.71
N VAL A 41 17.32 7.26 11.24
CA VAL A 41 17.66 8.59 10.70
C VAL A 41 18.17 8.46 9.27
N LYS A 42 19.09 7.52 9.02
CA LYS A 42 19.59 7.23 7.66
C LYS A 42 18.45 6.80 6.74
N ALA A 43 17.58 5.89 7.16
CA ALA A 43 16.45 5.43 6.34
C ALA A 43 15.49 6.58 5.97
N MET A 44 15.12 7.40 6.95
CA MET A 44 14.22 8.55 6.74
C MET A 44 14.87 9.62 5.84
N GLN A 45 16.19 9.78 5.92
CA GLN A 45 16.96 10.64 5.03
C GLN A 45 16.99 10.11 3.60
N GLN A 46 17.33 8.84 3.42
CA GLN A 46 17.43 8.22 2.08
C GLN A 46 16.07 8.14 1.39
N ALA A 47 14.98 8.04 2.16
CA ALA A 47 13.62 8.16 1.65
C ALA A 47 13.25 9.58 1.22
N GLY A 48 14.04 10.60 1.57
CA GLY A 48 13.73 12.01 1.30
C GLY A 48 12.70 12.60 2.26
N ILE A 49 12.24 11.83 3.26
CA ILE A 49 11.25 12.27 4.26
C ILE A 49 11.86 13.29 5.20
N LEU A 50 13.08 13.00 5.67
CA LEU A 50 13.81 13.84 6.61
C LEU A 50 14.99 14.51 5.92
N ALA A 51 15.07 15.83 6.04
CA ALA A 51 16.24 16.60 5.62
C ALA A 51 16.90 17.24 6.85
N GLY A 52 18.21 17.53 6.73
CA GLY A 52 18.91 18.34 7.72
C GLY A 52 18.47 19.81 7.68
N LYS A 53 18.86 20.53 8.72
CA LYS A 53 18.75 21.98 8.87
C LYS A 53 19.92 22.68 8.16
N GLY A 54 19.85 24.02 8.12
CA GLY A 54 20.90 24.87 7.60
C GLY A 54 22.27 24.59 8.24
N GLY A 55 23.33 24.69 7.42
CA GLY A 55 24.70 24.42 7.83
C GLY A 55 25.06 22.93 7.92
N ASN A 56 24.40 22.07 7.12
CA ASN A 56 24.63 20.61 7.09
C ASN A 56 24.47 19.94 8.47
N ARG A 57 23.43 20.31 9.24
CA ARG A 57 23.19 19.77 10.59
C ARG A 57 21.89 19.01 10.67
N PHE A 58 21.85 17.91 11.39
CA PHE A 58 20.62 17.19 11.70
C PHE A 58 19.94 17.70 12.97
N ASP A 59 20.71 18.20 13.94
CA ASP A 59 20.26 18.63 15.26
C ASP A 59 19.48 17.53 16.02
N PRO A 60 20.15 16.40 16.35
CA PRO A 60 19.49 15.20 16.88
C PRO A 60 18.79 15.40 18.23
N LYS A 61 19.32 16.33 19.06
CA LYS A 61 18.85 16.61 20.42
C LYS A 61 18.01 17.88 20.52
N GLY A 62 17.94 18.67 19.47
CA GLY A 62 17.12 19.87 19.40
C GLY A 62 15.62 19.57 19.31
N THR A 63 14.83 20.61 19.50
CA THR A 63 13.38 20.57 19.31
C THR A 63 13.04 20.77 17.83
N ALA A 64 12.06 20.01 17.35
CA ALA A 64 11.49 20.23 16.03
C ALA A 64 10.43 21.33 16.12
N THR A 65 10.48 22.28 15.21
CA THR A 65 9.43 23.30 15.05
C THR A 65 8.17 22.69 14.44
N ARG A 66 7.02 23.33 14.64
CA ARG A 66 5.75 22.90 14.02
C ARG A 66 5.84 22.78 12.49
N ALA A 67 6.56 23.70 11.85
CA ALA A 67 6.76 23.71 10.40
C ALA A 67 7.64 22.55 9.91
N GLU A 68 8.71 22.24 10.65
CA GLU A 68 9.56 21.08 10.35
C GLU A 68 8.77 19.78 10.51
N VAL A 69 8.03 19.63 11.61
CA VAL A 69 7.17 18.45 11.84
C VAL A 69 6.13 18.31 10.73
N ALA A 70 5.44 19.40 10.36
CA ALA A 70 4.44 19.38 9.29
C ALA A 70 5.05 18.98 7.94
N THR A 71 6.27 19.46 7.64
CA THR A 71 6.98 19.12 6.41
C THR A 71 7.37 17.64 6.37
N VAL A 72 7.92 17.12 7.46
CA VAL A 72 8.31 15.71 7.58
C VAL A 72 7.06 14.82 7.51
N LEU A 73 5.96 15.20 8.17
CA LEU A 73 4.70 14.46 8.12
C LEU A 73 4.11 14.45 6.70
N ARG A 74 4.08 15.58 6.00
CA ARG A 74 3.62 15.65 4.61
C ARG A 74 4.41 14.70 3.72
N ARG A 75 5.75 14.75 3.77
CA ARG A 75 6.62 13.87 2.96
C ARG A 75 6.45 12.41 3.33
N PHE A 76 6.26 12.10 4.62
CA PHE A 76 5.99 10.74 5.06
C PHE A 76 4.68 10.23 4.48
N VAL A 77 3.60 11.02 4.52
CA VAL A 77 2.33 10.67 3.89
C VAL A 77 2.50 10.51 2.39
N GLU A 78 3.22 11.42 1.73
CA GLU A 78 3.48 11.32 0.29
C GLU A 78 4.30 10.09 -0.12
N ILE A 79 5.13 9.54 0.76
CA ILE A 79 5.99 8.38 0.44
C ILE A 79 5.35 7.07 0.88
N VAL A 80 4.86 7.00 2.12
CA VAL A 80 4.25 5.80 2.70
C VAL A 80 2.81 5.61 2.22
N ILE A 81 2.15 6.70 1.82
CA ILE A 81 0.79 6.74 1.30
C ILE A 81 0.81 7.46 -0.06
N ASP A 82 1.89 7.31 -0.86
CA ASP A 82 1.81 7.71 -2.26
C ASP A 82 0.77 6.82 -2.91
N PRO A 83 -0.33 7.35 -3.48
CA PRO A 83 -1.12 6.55 -4.37
C PRO A 83 -0.20 5.96 -5.44
N GLN A 84 0.66 6.73 -6.10
CA GLN A 84 1.42 6.30 -7.28
C GLN A 84 2.35 5.09 -7.04
N THR A 85 2.79 4.84 -5.80
CA THR A 85 3.57 3.64 -5.42
C THR A 85 2.74 2.54 -4.77
N ALA A 86 1.49 2.82 -4.41
CA ALA A 86 0.55 1.82 -3.98
C ALA A 86 0.16 0.92 -5.17
N GLN A 87 0.62 -0.32 -5.08
CA GLN A 87 0.48 -1.35 -6.11
C GLN A 87 -0.04 -2.62 -5.43
N GLY A 88 -0.89 -3.34 -6.13
CA GLY A 88 -1.41 -4.62 -5.64
C GLY A 88 -2.58 -4.47 -4.67
N TRP A 89 -2.81 -5.53 -3.90
CA TRP A 89 -3.94 -5.65 -2.98
C TRP A 89 -3.79 -4.78 -1.73
N MET A 90 -4.82 -4.02 -1.42
CA MET A 90 -4.92 -3.21 -0.20
C MET A 90 -6.23 -3.49 0.53
N GLN A 91 -6.16 -3.68 1.85
CA GLN A 91 -7.34 -3.88 2.69
C GLN A 91 -7.60 -2.62 3.53
N ASN A 92 -8.85 -2.18 3.61
CA ASN A 92 -9.25 -1.12 4.52
C ASN A 92 -9.53 -1.66 5.94
N HIS A 93 -9.80 -0.77 6.89
CA HIS A 93 -10.10 -1.13 8.28
C HIS A 93 -11.41 -1.91 8.47
N SER A 94 -12.31 -1.91 7.48
CA SER A 94 -13.54 -2.72 7.48
C SER A 94 -13.37 -4.09 6.81
N GLY A 95 -12.13 -4.44 6.41
CA GLY A 95 -11.82 -5.73 5.79
C GLY A 95 -12.09 -5.80 4.29
N SER A 96 -12.51 -4.71 3.65
CA SER A 96 -12.75 -4.65 2.20
C SER A 96 -11.44 -4.46 1.44
N TRP A 97 -11.32 -5.11 0.29
CA TRP A 97 -10.12 -5.09 -0.54
C TRP A 97 -10.28 -4.19 -1.77
N GLN A 98 -9.19 -3.52 -2.17
CA GLN A 98 -9.01 -2.91 -3.49
C GLN A 98 -7.72 -3.43 -4.11
N TYR A 99 -7.59 -3.26 -5.42
CA TYR A 99 -6.33 -3.44 -6.11
C TYR A 99 -5.89 -2.12 -6.72
N LEU A 100 -4.70 -1.64 -6.36
CA LEU A 100 -4.15 -0.40 -6.91
C LEU A 100 -3.15 -0.69 -8.03
N LYS A 101 -3.21 0.11 -9.09
CA LYS A 101 -2.24 0.12 -10.18
C LYS A 101 -1.87 1.56 -10.51
N ASN A 102 -0.59 1.89 -10.36
CA ASN A 102 -0.07 3.26 -10.50
C ASN A 102 -0.86 4.26 -9.65
N GLY A 103 -1.27 3.82 -8.45
CA GLY A 103 -2.02 4.63 -7.51
C GLY A 103 -3.45 4.91 -7.79
N LYS A 104 -4.03 4.20 -8.75
CA LYS A 104 -5.45 4.28 -9.02
C LYS A 104 -6.10 2.93 -8.72
N PRO A 105 -7.28 2.92 -8.10
CA PRO A 105 -8.03 1.69 -7.94
C PRO A 105 -8.37 1.14 -9.31
N VAL A 106 -8.09 -0.15 -9.50
CA VAL A 106 -8.60 -0.92 -10.63
C VAL A 106 -10.10 -1.13 -10.42
N THR A 107 -10.87 -0.97 -11.49
CA THR A 107 -12.30 -1.26 -11.53
C THR A 107 -12.58 -2.30 -12.61
N GLY A 108 -13.65 -3.06 -12.45
CA GLY A 108 -14.02 -4.16 -13.35
C GLY A 108 -13.18 -5.42 -13.15
N TRP A 109 -12.91 -6.13 -14.24
CA TRP A 109 -12.16 -7.38 -14.22
C TRP A 109 -10.68 -7.16 -13.95
N LEU A 110 -10.14 -7.87 -12.97
CA LEU A 110 -8.70 -7.94 -12.68
C LEU A 110 -8.24 -9.39 -12.77
N GLN A 111 -7.13 -9.62 -13.46
CA GLN A 111 -6.38 -10.87 -13.38
C GLN A 111 -5.11 -10.65 -12.55
N ASP A 112 -4.95 -11.43 -11.49
CA ASP A 112 -3.76 -11.43 -10.63
C ASP A 112 -3.44 -12.88 -10.25
N ASP A 113 -2.16 -13.27 -10.31
CA ASP A 113 -1.69 -14.66 -10.13
C ASP A 113 -2.57 -15.74 -10.82
N LYS A 114 -2.91 -15.50 -12.09
CA LYS A 114 -3.79 -16.35 -12.93
C LYS A 114 -5.23 -16.53 -12.41
N LYS A 115 -5.61 -15.86 -11.32
CA LYS A 115 -6.99 -15.80 -10.80
C LYS A 115 -7.67 -14.54 -11.31
N TRP A 116 -8.99 -14.61 -11.45
CA TRP A 116 -9.82 -13.47 -11.82
C TRP A 116 -10.59 -12.94 -10.61
N TYR A 117 -10.74 -11.63 -10.57
CA TYR A 117 -11.42 -10.89 -9.53
C TYR A 117 -12.32 -9.82 -10.17
N TRP A 118 -13.34 -9.39 -9.45
CA TRP A 118 -14.19 -8.28 -9.87
C TRP A 118 -14.15 -7.14 -8.86
N LEU A 119 -13.78 -5.96 -9.33
CA LEU A 119 -13.74 -4.72 -8.57
C LEU A 119 -14.93 -3.86 -9.01
N ASP A 120 -15.69 -3.31 -8.06
CA ASP A 120 -16.84 -2.46 -8.36
C ASP A 120 -16.42 -1.08 -8.94
N SER A 121 -17.39 -0.20 -9.18
CA SER A 121 -17.13 1.14 -9.72
C SER A 121 -16.29 2.03 -8.81
N ASN A 122 -16.21 1.70 -7.52
CA ASN A 122 -15.38 2.37 -6.52
C ASN A 122 -14.06 1.62 -6.27
N GLY A 123 -13.80 0.51 -6.97
CA GLY A 123 -12.60 -0.31 -6.86
C GLY A 123 -12.63 -1.35 -5.74
N TRP A 124 -13.75 -1.57 -5.07
CA TRP A 124 -13.87 -2.57 -4.03
C TRP A 124 -14.11 -3.96 -4.62
N MET A 125 -13.36 -4.94 -4.14
CA MET A 125 -13.46 -6.33 -4.56
C MET A 125 -14.77 -6.96 -4.09
N PHE A 126 -15.47 -7.60 -5.00
CA PHE A 126 -16.59 -8.47 -4.68
C PHE A 126 -16.12 -9.88 -4.33
N ALA A 127 -16.69 -10.48 -3.28
CA ALA A 127 -16.36 -11.82 -2.82
C ALA A 127 -17.57 -12.51 -2.18
N GLY A 128 -17.50 -13.84 -2.09
CA GLY A 128 -18.43 -14.65 -1.31
C GLY A 128 -19.82 -14.83 -1.90
N GLY A 129 -19.96 -14.86 -3.23
CA GLY A 129 -21.27 -15.08 -3.83
C GLY A 129 -21.35 -14.93 -5.35
N PHE A 130 -22.58 -15.00 -5.84
CA PHE A 130 -22.91 -14.76 -7.25
C PHE A 130 -23.02 -13.28 -7.57
N LYS A 131 -22.48 -12.87 -8.72
CA LYS A 131 -22.61 -11.52 -9.27
C LYS A 131 -22.96 -11.56 -10.75
N GLN A 132 -23.95 -10.76 -11.13
CA GLN A 132 -24.28 -10.55 -12.54
C GLN A 132 -23.40 -9.44 -13.11
N ILE A 133 -22.69 -9.73 -14.20
CA ILE A 133 -21.81 -8.82 -14.94
C ILE A 133 -22.16 -8.97 -16.42
N ASP A 134 -22.57 -7.88 -17.07
CA ASP A 134 -22.98 -7.86 -18.47
C ASP A 134 -23.99 -8.97 -18.85
N GLY A 135 -24.98 -9.19 -17.98
CA GLY A 135 -26.05 -10.17 -18.18
C GLY A 135 -25.68 -11.63 -17.88
N LYS A 136 -24.41 -11.93 -17.58
CA LYS A 136 -23.95 -13.27 -17.20
C LYS A 136 -23.70 -13.37 -15.70
N TRP A 137 -23.92 -14.55 -15.12
CA TRP A 137 -23.65 -14.81 -13.72
C TRP A 137 -22.27 -15.42 -13.52
N TYR A 138 -21.55 -14.93 -12.52
CA TYR A 138 -20.23 -15.41 -12.10
C TYR A 138 -20.27 -15.65 -10.59
N TYR A 139 -19.49 -16.61 -10.11
CA TYR A 139 -19.33 -16.84 -8.68
C TYR A 139 -17.92 -16.46 -8.22
N PHE A 140 -17.84 -15.77 -7.09
CA PHE A 140 -16.58 -15.40 -6.44
C PHE A 140 -16.50 -16.05 -5.06
N TYR A 141 -15.40 -16.74 -4.77
CA TYR A 141 -15.13 -17.33 -3.46
C TYR A 141 -14.91 -16.26 -2.39
N ALA A 142 -14.78 -16.67 -1.13
CA ALA A 142 -14.55 -15.75 -0.01
C ALA A 142 -13.22 -14.99 -0.11
N ASP A 143 -12.22 -15.54 -0.81
CA ASP A 143 -10.95 -14.88 -1.14
C ASP A 143 -11.07 -13.93 -2.35
N GLY A 144 -12.26 -13.79 -2.93
CA GLY A 144 -12.55 -12.97 -4.10
C GLY A 144 -12.18 -13.59 -5.44
N SER A 145 -11.59 -14.79 -5.46
CA SER A 145 -11.26 -15.45 -6.73
C SER A 145 -12.50 -15.97 -7.43
N MET A 146 -12.56 -15.79 -8.75
CA MET A 146 -13.65 -16.26 -9.60
C MET A 146 -13.58 -17.78 -9.79
N ALA A 147 -14.72 -18.45 -9.65
CA ALA A 147 -14.85 -19.87 -9.96
C ALA A 147 -14.77 -20.12 -11.48
N VAL A 148 -14.13 -21.22 -11.87
CA VAL A 148 -14.08 -21.73 -13.26
C VAL A 148 -14.21 -23.24 -13.26
N ASN A 149 -14.80 -23.80 -14.31
CA ASN A 149 -14.88 -25.26 -14.53
C ASN A 149 -15.41 -26.06 -13.32
N THR A 150 -16.49 -25.57 -12.69
CA THR A 150 -17.02 -26.17 -11.46
C THR A 150 -18.54 -26.06 -11.40
N VAL A 151 -19.15 -26.57 -10.33
CA VAL A 151 -20.57 -26.43 -10.03
C VAL A 151 -20.71 -25.79 -8.65
N ILE A 152 -21.45 -24.69 -8.57
CA ILE A 152 -21.74 -23.97 -7.31
C ILE A 152 -23.25 -23.95 -7.12
N ASP A 153 -23.75 -24.50 -6.01
CA ASP A 153 -25.19 -24.56 -5.70
C ASP A 153 -26.06 -25.09 -6.86
N GLY A 154 -25.57 -26.14 -7.53
CA GLY A 154 -26.24 -26.75 -8.68
C GLY A 154 -26.12 -25.99 -10.01
N ARG A 155 -25.48 -24.81 -10.03
CA ARG A 155 -25.22 -24.01 -11.23
C ARG A 155 -23.87 -24.36 -11.83
N LYS A 156 -23.85 -24.72 -13.10
CA LYS A 156 -22.61 -25.09 -13.81
C LYS A 156 -21.87 -23.83 -14.27
N ILE A 157 -20.60 -23.73 -13.90
CA ILE A 157 -19.70 -22.61 -14.22
C ILE A 157 -18.69 -23.06 -15.29
N GLY A 158 -18.64 -22.33 -16.40
CA GLY A 158 -17.79 -22.63 -17.54
C GLY A 158 -16.30 -22.31 -17.34
N PRO A 159 -15.46 -22.58 -18.35
CA PRO A 159 -14.04 -22.22 -18.34
C PRO A 159 -13.79 -20.71 -18.37
N ASP A 160 -14.76 -19.92 -18.86
CA ASP A 160 -14.75 -18.46 -18.83
C ASP A 160 -15.33 -17.88 -17.52
N GLY A 161 -15.72 -18.75 -16.58
CA GLY A 161 -16.32 -18.37 -15.30
C GLY A 161 -17.81 -18.01 -15.37
N ALA A 162 -18.41 -17.98 -16.56
CA ALA A 162 -19.82 -17.69 -16.71
C ALA A 162 -20.68 -18.92 -16.38
N GLU A 163 -21.83 -18.69 -15.74
CA GLU A 163 -22.86 -19.71 -15.58
C GLU A 163 -23.36 -20.17 -16.94
N THR A 164 -23.25 -21.47 -17.19
CA THR A 164 -23.80 -22.12 -18.38
C THR A 164 -25.20 -22.62 -18.08
N LYS A 165 -26.16 -22.30 -18.96
CA LYS A 165 -27.49 -22.91 -18.88
C LYS A 165 -27.37 -24.40 -19.21
N GLN A 166 -28.00 -25.25 -18.40
CA GLN A 166 -28.20 -26.65 -18.77
C GLN A 166 -29.13 -26.67 -19.98
N ASN A 167 -28.65 -27.21 -21.11
CA ASN A 167 -29.50 -27.62 -22.22
C ASN A 167 -30.12 -28.98 -21.90
#